data_AF-A0A9Q0CZ95-F1
#
_entry.id   AF-A0A9Q0CZ95-F1
#
_cell.length_a   1.000
_cell.length_b   1.000
_cell.length_c   1.000
_cell.angle_alpha   90.00
_cell.angle_beta   90.00
_cell.angle_gamma   90.00
#
_symmetry.space_group_name_H-M   'P 1'
#
loop_
_entity.id
_entity.type
_entity.pdbx_description
1 polymer ?
#
loop_
_entity_poly.entity_id
_entity_poly.type
_entity_poly.pdbx_seq_one_letter_code
_entity_poly.pdbx_strand_id
1 'polypeptide(L)'
;MTMQTCHKKSSIKGKLFSLVVFKYKRDTLVHRSNFKTELRSVLRKLQGRRRIMETTEANERPKILGGCMKTRNVQALAADHNLLTADILEKYIRPEMAVDDVLLENNSEEIPVIDMSRLMDEVSREEEASKLKCACEDWGFFQLVNHGVPEKVIEELKEDLMRFYDLPLEKREEVAQLPGDLEGYGQAFIASEEQKLDWADMLYLFTQPPHFRNYKHWPSQPPSFRGSLENYSNATQEVAHCIMGFMATILGIKRETISEIHGSQTVRINYYPPCANGHDKMIGLSPHSDGCGLTLLLQVNPVSGLQIRRNGKWLPIVPLPGALIVNIGDALEILTNGRYKSIEHRAVINAKEERISIAALHSPSFEKTVGPLAEIVGKGTPLFKSVTMPEYVKLFVSQKKIYGKKMVELLKLNP
;
A
#
# COMPACT_ATOMS: atom_id res chain seq x y z
N MET A 1 57.73 13.94 56.44
CA MET A 1 56.56 13.16 56.89
C MET A 1 55.33 13.97 56.57
N THR A 2 54.66 13.69 55.46
CA THR A 2 53.46 14.43 55.05
C THR A 2 52.54 13.50 54.27
N MET A 3 51.43 13.12 54.91
CA MET A 3 50.30 12.44 54.27
C MET A 3 49.43 13.48 53.58
N GLN A 4 49.14 13.31 52.28
CA GLN A 4 47.84 13.59 51.68
C GLN A 4 47.78 13.15 50.20
N THR A 5 46.56 12.80 49.78
CA THR A 5 46.03 12.55 48.42
C THR A 5 45.93 11.10 47.94
N CYS A 6 44.72 10.55 48.09
CA CYS A 6 44.17 9.56 47.17
C CYS A 6 42.66 9.77 47.04
N HIS A 7 42.22 10.52 46.02
CA HIS A 7 40.87 10.45 45.47
C HIS A 7 40.80 11.11 44.08
N LYS A 8 39.91 10.56 43.24
CA LYS A 8 39.50 11.00 41.88
C LYS A 8 40.28 10.45 40.68
N LYS A 9 40.00 9.19 40.34
CA LYS A 9 39.93 8.73 38.94
C LYS A 9 38.67 7.87 38.72
N SER A 10 37.50 8.50 38.67
CA SER A 10 36.24 7.82 38.25
C SER A 10 35.13 8.75 37.72
N SER A 11 35.44 9.93 37.17
CA SER A 11 34.39 10.91 36.78
C SER A 11 34.42 11.42 35.32
N ILE A 12 35.33 10.95 34.46
CA ILE A 12 35.47 11.54 33.11
C ILE A 12 34.71 10.75 32.02
N LYS A 13 34.52 9.43 32.18
CA LYS A 13 33.76 8.64 31.18
C LYS A 13 32.24 8.81 31.26
N GLY A 14 31.67 9.06 32.45
CA GLY A 14 30.22 9.27 32.61
C GLY A 14 29.72 10.65 32.13
N LYS A 15 30.56 11.69 32.22
CA LYS A 15 30.18 13.05 31.76
C LYS A 15 30.23 13.20 30.24
N LEU A 16 31.12 12.49 29.54
CA LEU A 16 31.18 12.52 28.08
C LEU A 16 29.98 11.81 27.45
N PHE A 17 29.53 10.69 28.03
CA PHE A 17 28.31 9.99 27.59
C PHE A 17 27.04 10.83 27.82
N SER A 18 26.94 11.51 28.97
CA SER A 18 25.81 12.41 29.24
C SER A 18 25.79 13.63 28.33
N LEU A 19 26.95 14.18 27.92
CA LEU A 19 27.01 15.35 27.04
C LEU A 19 26.68 14.98 25.58
N VAL A 20 27.11 13.81 25.11
CA VAL A 20 26.76 13.28 23.78
C VAL A 20 25.27 12.96 23.71
N VAL A 21 24.69 12.33 24.75
CA VAL A 21 23.24 12.05 24.83
C VAL A 21 22.43 13.34 24.95
N PHE A 22 22.91 14.36 25.70
CA PHE A 22 22.23 15.66 25.75
C PHE A 22 22.31 16.42 24.44
N LYS A 23 23.45 16.38 23.73
CA LYS A 23 23.60 17.03 22.42
C LYS A 23 22.74 16.34 21.35
N TYR A 24 22.72 15.00 21.34
CA TYR A 24 21.84 14.21 20.46
C TYR A 24 20.34 14.43 20.78
N LYS A 25 19.96 14.56 22.05
CA LYS A 25 18.58 14.93 22.46
C LYS A 25 18.21 16.37 22.09
N ARG A 26 19.16 17.32 22.18
CA ARG A 26 18.91 18.72 21.83
C ARG A 26 18.79 18.90 20.31
N ASP A 27 19.65 18.24 19.55
CA ASP A 27 19.63 18.29 18.08
C ASP A 27 18.39 17.56 17.51
N THR A 28 17.94 16.46 18.13
CA THR A 28 16.64 15.82 17.79
C THR A 28 15.42 16.63 18.21
N LEU A 29 15.48 17.41 19.30
CA LEU A 29 14.40 18.31 19.71
C LEU A 29 14.30 19.55 18.80
N VAL A 30 15.43 20.11 18.38
CA VAL A 30 15.49 21.25 17.44
C VAL A 30 15.07 20.80 16.03
N HIS A 31 15.51 19.62 15.56
CA HIS A 31 15.00 19.05 14.31
C HIS A 31 13.50 18.71 14.38
N ARG A 32 13.00 18.18 15.51
CA ARG A 32 11.54 17.96 15.71
C ARG A 32 10.75 19.26 15.78
N SER A 33 11.32 20.36 16.31
CA SER A 33 10.63 21.65 16.32
C SER A 33 10.63 22.30 14.94
N ASN A 34 11.72 22.18 14.18
CA ASN A 34 11.78 22.64 12.80
C ASN A 34 10.85 21.84 11.89
N PHE A 35 10.81 20.50 12.04
CA PHE A 35 9.84 19.61 11.38
C PHE A 35 8.39 20.00 11.68
N LYS A 36 8.04 20.22 12.97
CA LYS A 36 6.69 20.69 13.33
C LYS A 36 6.38 22.07 12.76
N THR A 37 7.37 22.95 12.63
CA THR A 37 7.18 24.32 12.15
C THR A 37 7.00 24.37 10.64
N GLU A 38 7.77 23.59 9.91
CA GLU A 38 7.70 23.47 8.45
C GLU A 38 6.43 22.72 8.03
N LEU A 39 6.09 21.61 8.72
CA LEU A 39 4.82 20.91 8.53
C LEU A 39 3.63 21.84 8.85
N ARG A 40 3.69 22.67 9.91
CA ARG A 40 2.65 23.67 10.21
C ARG A 40 2.57 24.80 9.19
N SER A 41 3.69 25.16 8.55
CA SER A 41 3.75 26.17 7.49
C SER A 41 3.11 25.63 6.21
N VAL A 42 3.42 24.38 5.84
CA VAL A 42 2.78 23.65 4.75
C VAL A 42 1.28 23.46 5.04
N LEU A 43 0.90 23.02 6.25
CA LEU A 43 -0.49 22.88 6.67
C LEU A 43 -1.27 24.20 6.60
N ARG A 44 -0.66 25.34 6.97
CA ARG A 44 -1.29 26.66 6.82
C ARG A 44 -1.47 27.08 5.36
N LYS A 45 -0.51 26.77 4.49
CA LYS A 45 -0.64 27.00 3.03
C LYS A 45 -1.72 26.11 2.41
N LEU A 46 -1.84 24.86 2.85
CA LEU A 46 -2.89 23.92 2.41
C LEU A 46 -4.29 24.34 2.93
N GLN A 47 -4.40 24.77 4.19
CA GLN A 47 -5.65 25.32 4.74
C GLN A 47 -6.05 26.64 4.08
N GLY A 48 -5.08 27.49 3.72
CA GLY A 48 -5.31 28.72 2.97
C GLY A 48 -5.78 28.48 1.54
N ARG A 49 -5.28 27.44 0.87
CA ARG A 49 -5.77 27.00 -0.46
C ARG A 49 -7.16 26.34 -0.40
N ARG A 50 -7.50 25.67 0.71
CA ARG A 50 -8.84 25.11 0.96
C ARG A 50 -9.96 26.16 0.90
N ARG A 51 -9.67 27.41 1.29
CA ARG A 51 -10.64 28.52 1.26
C ARG A 51 -10.91 29.10 -0.12
N ILE A 52 -10.10 28.79 -1.13
CA ILE A 52 -10.21 29.35 -2.49
C ILE A 52 -10.84 28.34 -3.47
N MET A 53 -11.11 27.10 -3.03
CA MET A 53 -11.70 26.02 -3.84
C MET A 53 -13.13 25.65 -3.42
N GLU A 54 -13.84 26.50 -2.67
CA GLU A 54 -15.23 26.22 -2.23
C GLU A 54 -16.31 26.67 -3.23
N THR A 55 -15.94 27.04 -4.46
CA THR A 55 -16.91 27.35 -5.52
C THR A 55 -16.54 26.66 -6.81
N THR A 56 -16.78 25.36 -6.88
CA THR A 56 -16.99 24.59 -8.11
C THR A 56 -17.85 23.39 -7.72
N GLU A 57 -18.75 22.99 -8.61
CA GLU A 57 -19.78 21.96 -8.41
C GLU A 57 -19.22 20.73 -7.67
N ALA A 58 -19.99 20.20 -6.71
CA ALA A 58 -19.56 19.11 -5.86
C ALA A 58 -19.10 17.89 -6.69
N ASN A 59 -17.83 17.53 -6.53
CA ASN A 59 -17.18 16.36 -7.13
C ASN A 59 -17.91 15.07 -6.72
N GLU A 60 -18.84 14.60 -7.56
CA GLU A 60 -19.55 13.36 -7.30
C GLU A 60 -18.62 12.15 -7.55
N ARG A 61 -18.61 11.24 -6.57
CA ARG A 61 -17.97 9.93 -6.71
C ARG A 61 -18.61 9.19 -7.89
N PRO A 62 -17.83 8.67 -8.86
CA PRO A 62 -18.41 7.89 -9.94
C PRO A 62 -19.07 6.62 -9.36
N LYS A 63 -20.27 6.30 -9.85
CA LYS A 63 -20.89 4.99 -9.58
C LYS A 63 -20.00 3.93 -10.22
N ILE A 64 -19.22 3.23 -9.42
CA ILE A 64 -18.38 2.15 -9.94
C ILE A 64 -19.30 0.97 -10.24
N LEU A 65 -19.56 0.76 -11.53
CA LEU A 65 -20.33 -0.37 -12.02
C LEU A 65 -19.42 -1.60 -12.03
N GLY A 66 -19.36 -2.28 -10.89
CA GLY A 66 -18.67 -3.54 -10.72
C GLY A 66 -19.31 -4.30 -9.58
N GLY A 67 -20.25 -5.19 -9.89
CA GLY A 67 -20.82 -6.10 -8.90
C GLY A 67 -19.94 -7.32 -8.75
N CYS A 68 -19.78 -7.80 -7.52
CA CYS A 68 -19.21 -9.11 -7.24
C CYS A 68 -20.35 -10.08 -6.88
N MET A 69 -20.36 -11.28 -7.47
CA MET A 69 -21.27 -12.33 -6.98
C MET A 69 -20.93 -12.66 -5.52
N LYS A 70 -21.95 -12.88 -4.68
CA LYS A 70 -21.73 -13.30 -3.29
C LYS A 70 -21.10 -14.70 -3.29
N THR A 71 -19.95 -14.84 -2.66
CA THR A 71 -19.29 -16.12 -2.40
C THR A 71 -19.29 -16.44 -0.92
N ARG A 72 -18.95 -17.68 -0.59
CA ARG A 72 -18.79 -18.11 0.80
C ARG A 72 -17.57 -17.42 1.40
N ASN A 73 -17.70 -16.99 2.65
CA ASN A 73 -16.62 -16.40 3.43
C ASN A 73 -15.52 -17.42 3.69
N VAL A 74 -14.27 -17.08 3.34
CA VAL A 74 -13.16 -18.03 3.41
C VAL A 74 -12.75 -18.31 4.85
N GLN A 75 -12.79 -17.31 5.73
CA GLN A 75 -12.51 -17.52 7.15
C GLN A 75 -13.51 -18.49 7.79
N ALA A 76 -14.80 -18.40 7.45
CA ALA A 76 -15.80 -19.35 7.91
C ALA A 76 -15.60 -20.76 7.32
N LEU A 77 -15.24 -20.85 6.03
CA LEU A 77 -14.88 -22.11 5.38
C LEU A 77 -13.65 -22.76 6.06
N ALA A 78 -12.63 -21.98 6.41
CA ALA A 78 -11.44 -22.47 7.08
C ALA A 78 -11.71 -22.92 8.53
N ALA A 79 -12.70 -22.33 9.20
CA ALA A 79 -13.06 -22.66 10.58
C ALA A 79 -13.91 -23.94 10.71
N ASP A 80 -14.62 -24.36 9.67
CA ASP A 80 -15.46 -25.57 9.69
C ASP A 80 -15.09 -26.54 8.56
N HIS A 81 -14.36 -27.60 8.93
CA HIS A 81 -13.95 -28.65 7.99
C HIS A 81 -15.12 -29.35 7.29
N ASN A 82 -16.32 -29.35 7.87
CA ASN A 82 -17.50 -29.94 7.22
C ASN A 82 -17.98 -29.10 6.03
N LEU A 83 -17.63 -27.81 5.98
CA LEU A 83 -17.93 -26.93 4.86
C LEU A 83 -16.95 -27.09 3.69
N LEU A 84 -15.80 -27.73 3.90
CA LEU A 84 -14.75 -27.92 2.89
C LEU A 84 -14.95 -29.23 2.12
N THR A 85 -16.05 -29.32 1.38
CA THR A 85 -16.27 -30.43 0.45
C THR A 85 -15.29 -30.36 -0.73
N ALA A 86 -15.08 -31.50 -1.42
CA ALA A 86 -14.22 -31.56 -2.60
C ALA A 86 -14.62 -30.53 -3.67
N ASP A 87 -15.92 -30.40 -3.96
CA ASP A 87 -16.46 -29.44 -4.94
C ASP A 87 -16.18 -27.98 -4.57
N ILE A 88 -16.19 -27.65 -3.27
CA ILE A 88 -15.89 -26.30 -2.79
C ILE A 88 -14.40 -26.03 -2.94
N LEU A 89 -13.56 -26.98 -2.51
CA LEU A 89 -12.11 -26.88 -2.62
C LEU A 89 -11.65 -26.76 -4.08
N GLU A 90 -12.35 -27.42 -5.01
CA GLU A 90 -12.06 -27.31 -6.44
C GLU A 90 -12.12 -25.86 -6.92
N LYS A 91 -12.96 -24.98 -6.35
CA LYS A 91 -12.99 -23.56 -6.72
C LYS A 91 -11.73 -22.79 -6.34
N TYR A 92 -10.93 -23.29 -5.40
CA TYR A 92 -9.73 -22.60 -4.91
C TYR A 92 -8.43 -23.26 -5.39
N ILE A 93 -8.47 -24.56 -5.70
CA ILE A 93 -7.30 -25.33 -6.13
C ILE A 93 -6.84 -24.92 -7.54
N ARG A 94 -5.54 -24.61 -7.64
CA ARG A 94 -4.78 -24.22 -8.83
C ARG A 94 -3.49 -25.03 -8.91
N PRO A 95 -3.55 -26.24 -9.51
CA PRO A 95 -2.39 -27.14 -9.56
C PRO A 95 -1.16 -26.52 -10.23
N GLU A 96 -1.37 -25.59 -11.16
CA GLU A 96 -0.31 -24.85 -11.86
C GLU A 96 0.60 -24.05 -10.92
N MET A 97 0.14 -23.72 -9.71
CA MET A 97 0.94 -22.99 -8.72
C MET A 97 2.00 -23.83 -8.03
N ALA A 98 1.76 -25.14 -7.89
CA ALA A 98 2.71 -26.04 -7.22
C ALA A 98 4.02 -26.20 -8.01
N VAL A 99 4.01 -25.77 -9.27
CA VAL A 99 5.13 -25.86 -10.23
C VAL A 99 5.80 -24.51 -10.48
N ASP A 100 5.37 -23.44 -9.80
CA ASP A 100 5.96 -22.12 -9.97
C ASP A 100 7.36 -22.03 -9.33
N ASP A 101 8.32 -21.49 -10.08
CA ASP A 101 9.68 -21.26 -9.59
C ASP A 101 9.70 -20.11 -8.57
N VAL A 102 9.87 -20.47 -7.30
CA VAL A 102 10.09 -19.53 -6.19
C VAL A 102 11.60 -19.45 -5.89
N LEU A 103 12.14 -18.24 -5.83
CA LEU A 103 13.50 -18.02 -5.35
C LEU A 103 13.57 -18.41 -3.87
N LEU A 104 14.50 -19.31 -3.52
CA LEU A 104 14.74 -19.66 -2.12
C LEU A 104 15.17 -18.41 -1.34
N GLU A 105 14.74 -18.30 -0.08
CA GLU A 105 15.03 -17.16 0.82
C GLU A 105 16.54 -16.89 1.00
N ASN A 106 17.41 -17.84 0.63
CA ASN A 106 18.87 -17.70 0.67
C ASN A 106 19.48 -17.01 -0.56
N ASN A 107 18.69 -16.58 -1.55
CA ASN A 107 19.18 -15.75 -2.65
C ASN A 107 19.25 -14.29 -2.21
N SER A 108 20.40 -13.65 -2.44
CA SER A 108 20.75 -12.28 -1.97
C SER A 108 19.95 -11.14 -2.61
N GLU A 109 18.83 -11.42 -3.27
CA GLU A 109 18.00 -10.40 -3.91
C GLU A 109 16.88 -9.96 -2.95
N GLU A 110 17.03 -8.77 -2.37
CA GLU A 110 16.00 -8.11 -1.57
C GLU A 110 15.55 -6.83 -2.27
N ILE A 111 14.28 -6.46 -2.09
CA ILE A 111 13.80 -5.17 -2.59
C ILE A 111 14.56 -4.02 -1.88
N PRO A 112 14.84 -2.90 -2.57
CA PRO A 112 15.54 -1.77 -1.97
C PRO A 112 14.84 -1.25 -0.71
N VAL A 113 15.64 -0.76 0.25
CA VAL A 113 15.15 -0.03 1.42
C VAL A 113 15.43 1.45 1.21
N ILE A 114 14.38 2.26 1.34
CA ILE A 114 14.42 3.71 1.18
C ILE A 114 14.12 4.35 2.53
N ASP A 115 14.97 5.27 2.96
CA ASP A 115 14.80 6.04 4.18
C ASP A 115 14.19 7.42 3.86
N MET A 116 12.94 7.61 4.27
CA MET A 116 12.23 8.85 4.03
C MET A 116 12.87 10.06 4.71
N SER A 117 13.49 9.87 5.89
CA SER A 117 14.16 10.96 6.60
C SER A 117 15.41 11.44 5.86
N ARG A 118 16.12 10.52 5.19
CA ARG A 118 17.29 10.83 4.36
C ARG A 118 16.92 11.54 3.06
N LEU A 119 15.77 11.23 2.46
CA LEU A 119 15.23 11.98 1.32
C LEU A 119 14.91 13.44 1.69
N MET A 120 14.41 13.65 2.91
CA MET A 120 14.06 14.98 3.41
C MET A 120 15.30 15.81 3.78
N ASP A 121 16.35 15.17 4.29
CA ASP A 121 17.61 15.81 4.66
C ASP A 121 18.44 16.25 3.44
N GLU A 122 18.85 17.52 3.39
CA GLU A 122 19.56 18.09 2.23
C GLU A 122 20.91 17.43 1.93
N VAL A 123 21.61 16.91 2.95
CA VAL A 123 22.95 16.35 2.79
C VAL A 123 22.87 14.93 2.23
N SER A 124 21.94 14.11 2.73
CA SER A 124 21.78 12.72 2.26
C SER A 124 20.83 12.54 1.08
N ARG A 125 20.06 13.58 0.70
CA ARG A 125 18.99 13.50 -0.30
C ARG A 125 19.45 12.93 -1.63
N GLU A 126 20.60 13.34 -2.14
CA GLU A 126 21.06 12.93 -3.49
C GLU A 126 21.36 11.43 -3.55
N GLU A 127 22.04 10.90 -2.52
CA GLU A 127 22.34 9.48 -2.39
C GLU A 127 21.04 8.66 -2.28
N GLU A 128 20.12 9.11 -1.42
CA GLU A 128 18.87 8.39 -1.19
C GLU A 128 17.89 8.48 -2.38
N ALA A 129 17.87 9.62 -3.08
CA ALA A 129 17.12 9.79 -4.32
C ALA A 129 17.63 8.87 -5.44
N SER A 130 18.94 8.60 -5.47
CA SER A 130 19.52 7.64 -6.41
C SER A 130 19.07 6.21 -6.12
N LYS A 131 18.96 5.83 -4.85
CA LYS A 131 18.36 4.53 -4.45
C LYS A 131 16.90 4.46 -4.83
N LEU A 132 16.12 5.52 -4.56
CA LEU A 132 14.71 5.59 -4.92
C LEU A 132 14.52 5.48 -6.44
N LYS A 133 15.39 6.12 -7.23
CA LYS A 133 15.37 6.01 -8.69
C LYS A 133 15.51 4.55 -9.14
N CYS A 134 16.53 3.84 -8.66
CA CYS A 134 16.74 2.43 -8.96
C CYS A 134 15.55 1.57 -8.50
N ALA A 135 15.03 1.82 -7.29
CA ALA A 135 13.84 1.14 -6.79
C ALA A 135 12.63 1.31 -7.72
N CYS A 136 12.42 2.51 -8.26
CA CYS A 136 11.28 2.79 -9.14
C CYS A 136 11.46 2.28 -10.58
N GLU A 137 12.66 2.43 -11.15
CA GLU A 137 12.94 2.11 -12.57
C GLU A 137 13.28 0.61 -12.79
N ASP A 138 13.86 -0.06 -11.80
CA ASP A 138 14.31 -1.45 -11.94
C ASP A 138 13.47 -2.45 -11.14
N TRP A 139 13.00 -2.06 -9.95
CA TRP A 139 12.33 -2.97 -9.01
C TRP A 139 10.82 -2.81 -8.95
N GLY A 140 10.30 -1.61 -9.13
CA GLY A 140 8.88 -1.30 -8.94
C GLY A 140 8.36 -1.44 -7.49
N PHE A 141 9.20 -1.90 -6.57
CA PHE A 141 8.92 -2.21 -5.17
C PHE A 141 10.08 -1.75 -4.29
N PHE A 142 9.77 -1.28 -3.08
CA PHE A 142 10.75 -0.98 -2.04
C PHE A 142 10.13 -0.97 -0.66
N GLN A 143 10.95 -1.12 0.38
CA GLN A 143 10.52 -0.89 1.77
C GLN A 143 10.85 0.54 2.17
N LEU A 144 9.87 1.26 2.70
CA LEU A 144 10.02 2.63 3.17
C LEU A 144 10.12 2.62 4.69
N VAL A 145 11.25 3.10 5.21
CA VAL A 145 11.51 3.26 6.65
C VAL A 145 11.57 4.73 7.02
N ASN A 146 11.45 5.04 8.32
CA ASN A 146 11.47 6.41 8.84
C ASN A 146 10.45 7.34 8.14
N HIS A 147 9.34 6.77 7.66
CA HIS A 147 8.31 7.42 6.84
C HIS A 147 7.51 8.53 7.55
N GLY A 148 7.63 8.65 8.88
CA GLY A 148 6.97 9.70 9.64
C GLY A 148 5.55 9.38 10.13
N VAL A 149 4.90 8.31 9.65
CA VAL A 149 3.70 7.77 10.30
C VAL A 149 4.02 7.43 11.77
N PRO A 150 3.28 7.97 12.75
CA PRO A 150 3.53 7.65 14.16
C PRO A 150 3.27 6.17 14.43
N GLU A 151 4.18 5.51 15.16
CA GLU A 151 4.05 4.10 15.55
C GLU A 151 2.71 3.82 16.23
N LYS A 152 2.26 4.71 17.11
CA LYS A 152 0.94 4.61 17.76
C LYS A 152 -0.22 4.50 16.76
N VAL A 153 -0.19 5.22 15.64
CA VAL A 153 -1.24 5.16 14.61
C VAL A 153 -1.24 3.79 13.92
N ILE A 154 -0.05 3.22 13.68
CA ILE A 154 0.09 1.88 13.10
C ILE A 154 -0.43 0.82 14.07
N GLU A 155 -0.01 0.86 15.34
CA GLU A 155 -0.38 -0.15 16.33
C GLU A 155 -1.87 -0.10 16.68
N GLU A 156 -2.46 1.10 16.86
CA GLU A 156 -3.91 1.23 17.08
C GLU A 156 -4.73 0.64 15.92
N LEU A 157 -4.32 0.89 14.67
CA LEU A 157 -5.00 0.29 13.52
C LEU A 157 -4.82 -1.23 13.48
N LYS A 158 -3.61 -1.75 13.73
CA LYS A 158 -3.38 -3.21 13.75
C LYS A 158 -4.26 -3.90 14.79
N GLU A 159 -4.33 -3.35 16.00
CA GLU A 159 -5.21 -3.87 17.06
C GLU A 159 -6.68 -3.88 16.62
N ASP A 160 -7.16 -2.80 16.02
CA ASP A 160 -8.55 -2.70 15.57
C ASP A 160 -8.87 -3.66 14.40
N LEU A 161 -7.92 -3.85 13.48
CA LEU A 161 -8.06 -4.82 12.39
C LEU A 161 -8.12 -6.25 12.93
N MET A 162 -7.24 -6.63 13.86
CA MET A 162 -7.27 -7.95 14.49
C MET A 162 -8.60 -8.17 15.21
N ARG A 163 -9.03 -7.20 16.05
CA ARG A 163 -10.33 -7.28 16.74
C ARG A 163 -11.50 -7.37 15.78
N PHE A 164 -11.47 -6.66 14.65
CA PHE A 164 -12.51 -6.75 13.64
C PHE A 164 -12.61 -8.17 13.06
N TYR A 165 -11.49 -8.80 12.70
CA TYR A 165 -11.47 -10.15 12.14
C TYR A 165 -11.76 -11.26 13.16
N ASP A 166 -11.62 -10.97 14.46
CA ASP A 166 -12.03 -11.84 15.56
C ASP A 166 -13.55 -11.79 15.84
N LEU A 167 -14.28 -10.83 15.27
CA LEU A 167 -15.72 -10.75 15.44
C LEU A 167 -16.45 -11.95 14.80
N PRO A 168 -17.61 -12.35 15.35
CA PRO A 168 -18.51 -13.29 14.67
C PRO A 168 -18.80 -12.85 13.23
N LEU A 169 -18.96 -13.81 12.32
CA LEU A 169 -19.16 -13.53 10.89
C LEU A 169 -20.33 -12.57 10.66
N GLU A 170 -21.42 -12.75 11.41
CA GLU A 170 -22.64 -11.94 11.30
C GLU A 170 -22.34 -10.44 11.53
N LYS A 171 -21.42 -10.13 12.45
CA LYS A 171 -21.00 -8.75 12.73
C LYS A 171 -20.13 -8.17 11.63
N ARG A 172 -19.32 -8.98 10.98
CA ARG A 172 -18.49 -8.54 9.84
C ARG A 172 -19.34 -8.37 8.58
N GLU A 173 -20.36 -9.19 8.40
CA GLU A 173 -21.32 -9.08 7.30
C GLU A 173 -22.27 -7.85 7.44
N GLU A 174 -22.35 -7.20 8.60
CA GLU A 174 -23.10 -5.92 8.74
C GLU A 174 -22.58 -4.82 7.80
N VAL A 175 -21.30 -4.89 7.41
CA VAL A 175 -20.65 -3.96 6.47
C VAL A 175 -20.37 -4.59 5.10
N ALA A 176 -21.07 -5.68 4.76
CA ALA A 176 -20.83 -6.42 3.52
C ALA A 176 -20.99 -5.56 2.26
N GLN A 177 -20.34 -6.01 1.18
CA GLN A 177 -20.59 -5.49 -0.16
C GLN A 177 -22.05 -5.70 -0.56
N LEU A 178 -22.59 -4.72 -1.28
CA LEU A 178 -23.94 -4.78 -1.82
C LEU A 178 -23.89 -5.04 -3.33
N PRO A 179 -24.94 -5.59 -3.93
CA PRO A 179 -25.00 -5.77 -5.38
C PRO A 179 -24.72 -4.46 -6.13
N GLY A 180 -23.68 -4.45 -6.94
CA GLY A 180 -23.25 -3.28 -7.72
C GLY A 180 -22.36 -2.28 -6.97
N ASP A 181 -21.95 -2.57 -5.74
CA ASP A 181 -20.95 -1.81 -4.98
C ASP A 181 -19.66 -2.63 -4.82
N LEU A 182 -18.52 -1.95 -4.90
CA LEU A 182 -17.21 -2.54 -4.61
C LEU A 182 -16.83 -2.39 -3.14
N GLU A 183 -17.41 -1.43 -2.41
CA GLU A 183 -17.10 -1.21 -1.01
C GLU A 183 -17.77 -2.21 -0.08
N GLY A 184 -17.10 -2.50 1.03
CA GLY A 184 -17.60 -3.35 2.10
C GLY A 184 -16.81 -4.64 2.24
N TYR A 185 -17.31 -5.49 3.13
CA TYR A 185 -16.73 -6.80 3.44
C TYR A 185 -17.19 -7.87 2.44
N GLY A 186 -16.27 -8.68 1.94
CA GLY A 186 -16.58 -9.73 0.97
C GLY A 186 -15.37 -10.13 0.13
N GLN A 187 -15.60 -10.33 -1.16
CA GLN A 187 -14.58 -10.64 -2.16
C GLN A 187 -14.77 -9.74 -3.38
N ALA A 188 -13.72 -9.51 -4.16
CA ALA A 188 -13.79 -8.62 -5.32
C ALA A 188 -13.57 -9.40 -6.63
N PHE A 189 -14.14 -8.89 -7.71
CA PHE A 189 -13.94 -9.40 -9.09
C PHE A 189 -14.33 -10.87 -9.28
N ILE A 190 -15.52 -11.27 -8.82
CA ILE A 190 -16.11 -12.58 -9.12
C ILE A 190 -17.19 -12.39 -10.18
N ALA A 191 -16.91 -12.89 -11.37
CA ALA A 191 -17.72 -12.66 -12.56
C ALA A 191 -18.50 -13.89 -13.05
N SER A 192 -18.17 -15.10 -12.58
CA SER A 192 -18.91 -16.33 -12.91
C SER A 192 -18.75 -17.41 -11.83
N GLU A 193 -19.60 -18.44 -11.87
CA GLU A 193 -19.58 -19.54 -10.90
C GLU A 193 -18.42 -20.51 -11.10
N GLU A 194 -17.91 -20.61 -12.34
CA GLU A 194 -16.80 -21.46 -12.78
C GLU A 194 -15.43 -20.81 -12.51
N GLN A 195 -15.43 -19.52 -12.12
CA GLN A 195 -14.20 -18.79 -11.85
C GLN A 195 -13.47 -19.38 -10.63
N LYS A 196 -12.18 -19.65 -10.78
CA LYS A 196 -11.31 -19.96 -9.64
C LYS A 196 -11.21 -18.76 -8.71
N LEU A 197 -11.48 -18.98 -7.44
CA LEU A 197 -11.49 -17.98 -6.37
C LEU A 197 -10.13 -17.89 -5.68
N ASP A 198 -9.93 -16.80 -4.96
CA ASP A 198 -8.77 -16.60 -4.09
C ASP A 198 -9.14 -16.99 -2.65
N TRP A 199 -8.19 -17.55 -1.91
CA TRP A 199 -8.34 -17.96 -0.51
C TRP A 199 -8.13 -16.76 0.43
N ALA A 200 -9.03 -15.79 0.32
CA ALA A 200 -9.02 -14.59 1.13
C ALA A 200 -10.42 -13.98 1.28
N ASP A 201 -10.61 -13.28 2.38
CA ASP A 201 -11.67 -12.29 2.53
C ASP A 201 -11.04 -10.89 2.52
N MET A 202 -11.80 -9.89 2.11
CA MET A 202 -11.34 -8.50 2.10
C MET A 202 -12.38 -7.53 2.62
N LEU A 203 -11.91 -6.35 3.03
CA LEU A 203 -12.71 -5.15 3.27
C LEU A 203 -12.14 -4.03 2.40
N TYR A 204 -12.95 -3.50 1.48
CA TYR A 204 -12.55 -2.43 0.56
C TYR A 204 -13.31 -1.14 0.86
N LEU A 205 -12.60 -0.02 1.04
CA LEU A 205 -13.20 1.24 1.48
C LEU A 205 -12.56 2.44 0.79
N PHE A 206 -13.37 3.45 0.44
CA PHE A 206 -12.90 4.79 0.11
C PHE A 206 -12.55 5.54 1.39
N THR A 207 -11.35 6.11 1.45
CA THR A 207 -10.82 6.82 2.62
C THR A 207 -10.48 8.27 2.34
N GLN A 208 -10.05 8.59 1.11
CA GLN A 208 -9.81 9.98 0.68
C GLN A 208 -10.38 10.27 -0.71
N PRO A 209 -10.82 11.52 -0.95
CA PRO A 209 -11.06 12.58 0.06
C PRO A 209 -12.19 12.21 1.03
N PRO A 210 -12.35 12.90 2.17
CA PRO A 210 -13.31 12.50 3.21
C PRO A 210 -14.77 12.45 2.74
N HIS A 211 -15.15 13.24 1.75
CA HIS A 211 -16.50 13.22 1.18
C HIS A 211 -16.80 11.98 0.30
N PHE A 212 -15.80 11.16 -0.03
CA PHE A 212 -16.01 9.86 -0.70
C PHE A 212 -16.29 8.72 0.28
N ARG A 213 -16.08 8.93 1.57
CA ARG A 213 -16.28 7.90 2.61
C ARG A 213 -17.74 7.54 2.72
N ASN A 214 -18.04 6.25 2.60
CA ASN A 214 -19.37 5.73 2.86
C ASN A 214 -19.36 4.93 4.18
N TYR A 215 -19.71 5.58 5.29
CA TYR A 215 -19.66 4.97 6.63
C TYR A 215 -20.61 3.77 6.81
N LYS A 216 -21.52 3.50 5.86
CA LYS A 216 -22.30 2.26 5.83
C LYS A 216 -21.40 1.02 5.75
N HIS A 217 -20.29 1.11 5.03
CA HIS A 217 -19.34 -0.01 4.85
C HIS A 217 -18.20 0.04 5.87
N TRP A 218 -18.13 1.07 6.71
CA TRP A 218 -17.08 1.20 7.70
C TRP A 218 -17.48 0.50 9.00
N PRO A 219 -16.70 -0.48 9.48
CA PRO A 219 -16.96 -1.14 10.76
C PRO A 219 -17.16 -0.12 11.88
N SER A 220 -18.19 -0.33 12.69
CA SER A 220 -18.42 0.40 13.95
C SER A 220 -17.90 -0.37 15.16
N GLN A 221 -17.43 -1.60 14.94
CA GLN A 221 -16.85 -2.48 15.96
C GLN A 221 -15.48 -2.97 15.47
N PRO A 222 -14.41 -2.80 16.27
CA PRO A 222 -14.39 -2.06 17.55
C PRO A 222 -14.76 -0.57 17.40
N PRO A 223 -15.27 0.11 18.46
CA PRO A 223 -15.67 1.53 18.38
C PRO A 223 -14.57 2.48 17.90
N SER A 224 -13.31 2.11 18.11
CA SER A 224 -12.11 2.84 17.66
C SER A 224 -11.83 2.70 16.16
N PHE A 225 -12.36 1.67 15.48
CA PHE A 225 -11.96 1.28 14.12
C PHE A 225 -12.02 2.44 13.13
N ARG A 226 -13.10 3.23 13.13
CA ARG A 226 -13.25 4.35 12.20
C ARG A 226 -12.18 5.41 12.45
N GLY A 227 -11.94 5.75 13.72
CA GLY A 227 -10.95 6.75 14.11
C GLY A 227 -9.52 6.31 13.79
N SER A 228 -9.17 5.05 14.07
CA SER A 228 -7.83 4.52 13.75
C SER A 228 -7.61 4.44 12.25
N LEU A 229 -8.61 4.01 11.46
CA LEU A 229 -8.53 3.99 10.00
C LEU A 229 -8.41 5.40 9.40
N GLU A 230 -9.15 6.38 9.92
CA GLU A 230 -9.03 7.78 9.48
C GLU A 230 -7.63 8.35 9.75
N ASN A 231 -7.09 8.11 10.95
CA ASN A 231 -5.76 8.57 11.33
C ASN A 231 -4.68 7.93 10.45
N TYR A 232 -4.77 6.63 10.21
CA TYR A 232 -3.87 5.92 9.30
C TYR A 232 -3.99 6.45 7.87
N SER A 233 -5.21 6.58 7.34
CA SER A 233 -5.47 7.10 5.99
C SER A 233 -4.86 8.49 5.77
N ASN A 234 -5.05 9.40 6.73
CA ASN A 234 -4.46 10.73 6.66
C ASN A 234 -2.92 10.66 6.67
N ALA A 235 -2.34 9.83 7.55
CA ALA A 235 -0.89 9.70 7.65
C ALA A 235 -0.28 9.09 6.39
N THR A 236 -0.88 8.05 5.81
CA THR A 236 -0.38 7.43 4.57
C THR A 236 -0.58 8.31 3.34
N GLN A 237 -1.63 9.14 3.31
CA GLN A 237 -1.83 10.13 2.25
C GLN A 237 -0.67 11.14 2.21
N GLU A 238 -0.23 11.63 3.37
CA GLU A 238 0.92 12.54 3.47
C GLU A 238 2.23 11.87 3.02
N VAL A 239 2.44 10.60 3.42
CA VAL A 239 3.60 9.82 2.97
C VAL A 239 3.60 9.66 1.44
N ALA A 240 2.45 9.26 0.87
CA ALA A 240 2.31 9.08 -0.57
C ALA A 240 2.53 10.40 -1.34
N HIS A 241 1.96 11.51 -0.87
CA HIS A 241 2.17 12.82 -1.47
C HIS A 241 3.66 13.20 -1.48
N CYS A 242 4.34 12.98 -0.35
CA CYS A 242 5.74 13.36 -0.22
C CYS A 242 6.66 12.49 -1.10
N ILE A 243 6.49 11.16 -1.10
CA ILE A 243 7.31 10.27 -1.93
C ILE A 243 7.05 10.47 -3.43
N MET A 244 5.80 10.71 -3.84
CA MET A 244 5.47 11.07 -5.23
C MET A 244 6.15 12.37 -5.67
N GLY A 245 6.33 13.33 -4.76
CA GLY A 245 7.09 14.56 -5.04
C GLY A 245 8.57 14.30 -5.33
N PHE A 246 9.21 13.40 -4.58
CA PHE A 246 10.59 12.98 -4.86
C PHE A 246 10.68 12.19 -6.18
N MET A 247 9.74 11.28 -6.42
CA MET A 247 9.60 10.56 -7.68
C MET A 247 9.48 11.51 -8.89
N ALA A 248 8.71 12.59 -8.78
CA ALA A 248 8.60 13.61 -9.83
C ALA A 248 9.93 14.36 -10.05
N THR A 249 10.60 14.72 -8.96
CA THR A 249 11.91 15.40 -9.03
C THR A 249 12.98 14.53 -9.70
N ILE A 250 13.01 13.23 -9.39
CA ILE A 250 13.91 12.24 -10.01
C ILE A 250 13.68 12.12 -11.52
N LEU A 251 12.44 12.27 -11.96
CA LEU A 251 12.10 12.28 -13.38
C LEU A 251 12.48 13.58 -14.09
N GLY A 252 12.90 14.61 -13.37
CA GLY A 252 13.25 15.93 -13.89
C GLY A 252 12.05 16.84 -14.16
N ILE A 253 10.89 16.54 -13.55
CA ILE A 253 9.66 17.34 -13.66
C ILE A 253 9.36 18.05 -12.33
N LYS A 254 8.38 18.96 -12.35
CA LYS A 254 8.00 19.70 -11.14
C LYS A 254 7.53 18.74 -10.06
N ARG A 255 7.92 19.01 -8.81
CA ARG A 255 7.61 18.18 -7.64
C ARG A 255 6.12 17.88 -7.54
N GLU A 256 5.30 18.86 -7.87
CA GLU A 256 3.85 18.80 -7.71
C GLU A 256 3.17 17.98 -8.81
N THR A 257 3.81 17.78 -9.97
CA THR A 257 3.16 17.21 -11.17
C THR A 257 2.54 15.84 -10.90
N ILE A 258 3.24 14.93 -10.22
CA ILE A 258 2.69 13.59 -9.91
C ILE A 258 1.77 13.63 -8.69
N SER A 259 2.13 14.38 -7.65
CA SER A 259 1.36 14.45 -6.41
C SER A 259 0.01 15.18 -6.57
N GLU A 260 -0.12 16.10 -7.52
CA GLU A 260 -1.38 16.80 -7.82
C GLU A 260 -2.31 15.98 -8.74
N ILE A 261 -1.79 14.96 -9.42
CA ILE A 261 -2.62 14.00 -10.16
C ILE A 261 -3.35 13.08 -9.19
N HIS A 262 -2.76 12.79 -8.02
CA HIS A 262 -3.41 12.03 -6.96
C HIS A 262 -4.71 12.70 -6.51
N GLY A 263 -5.82 11.96 -6.56
CA GLY A 263 -7.13 12.51 -6.21
C GLY A 263 -8.01 11.62 -5.36
N SER A 264 -7.65 10.36 -5.15
CA SER A 264 -8.38 9.48 -4.23
C SER A 264 -7.49 8.45 -3.57
N GLN A 265 -7.86 8.05 -2.36
CA GLN A 265 -7.29 6.92 -1.65
C GLN A 265 -8.41 5.93 -1.35
N THR A 266 -8.14 4.66 -1.65
CA THR A 266 -8.91 3.53 -1.15
C THR A 266 -8.01 2.65 -0.31
N VAL A 267 -8.60 1.89 0.60
CA VAL A 267 -7.90 0.83 1.34
C VAL A 267 -8.49 -0.51 0.96
N ARG A 268 -7.61 -1.50 0.80
CA ARG A 268 -7.97 -2.91 0.71
C ARG A 268 -7.31 -3.65 1.86
N ILE A 269 -8.13 -4.06 2.81
CA ILE A 269 -7.73 -4.87 3.95
C ILE A 269 -7.96 -6.34 3.56
N ASN A 270 -6.96 -7.18 3.73
CA ASN A 270 -6.98 -8.58 3.34
C ASN A 270 -6.78 -9.47 4.55
N TYR A 271 -7.60 -10.51 4.64
CA TYR A 271 -7.47 -11.60 5.60
C TYR A 271 -7.31 -12.91 4.83
N TYR A 272 -6.21 -13.61 5.11
CA TYR A 272 -5.87 -14.88 4.50
C TYR A 272 -5.94 -15.96 5.60
N PRO A 273 -7.02 -16.73 5.70
CA PRO A 273 -7.13 -17.80 6.69
C PRO A 273 -6.08 -18.89 6.45
N PRO A 274 -5.63 -19.59 7.51
CA PRO A 274 -4.74 -20.72 7.35
C PRO A 274 -5.43 -21.86 6.60
N CYS A 275 -4.66 -22.66 5.87
CA CYS A 275 -5.17 -23.86 5.19
C CYS A 275 -4.17 -25.01 5.27
N ALA A 276 -4.41 -25.97 6.17
CA ALA A 276 -3.48 -27.09 6.33
C ALA A 276 -3.35 -27.93 5.04
N ASN A 277 -4.47 -28.21 4.38
CA ASN A 277 -4.54 -29.07 3.20
C ASN A 277 -4.64 -28.24 1.91
N GLY A 278 -3.58 -28.19 1.12
CA GLY A 278 -3.59 -27.56 -0.20
C GLY A 278 -3.16 -26.09 -0.23
N HIS A 279 -2.52 -25.56 0.82
CA HIS A 279 -1.91 -24.21 0.80
C HIS A 279 -0.90 -24.03 -0.35
N ASP A 280 -0.23 -25.10 -0.76
CA ASP A 280 0.68 -25.17 -1.91
C ASP A 280 -0.04 -25.08 -3.26
N LYS A 281 -1.36 -25.29 -3.27
CA LYS A 281 -2.23 -25.31 -4.46
C LYS A 281 -3.29 -24.22 -4.44
N MET A 282 -3.26 -23.32 -3.46
CA MET A 282 -4.20 -22.21 -3.32
C MET A 282 -3.43 -20.89 -3.27
N ILE A 283 -4.08 -19.81 -3.71
CA ILE A 283 -3.52 -18.47 -3.64
C ILE A 283 -4.41 -17.59 -2.77
N GLY A 284 -3.80 -16.78 -1.92
CA GLY A 284 -4.52 -15.77 -1.15
C GLY A 284 -4.92 -14.59 -2.03
N LEU A 285 -4.06 -14.18 -2.95
CA LEU A 285 -4.35 -13.16 -3.95
C LEU A 285 -3.64 -13.49 -5.26
N SER A 286 -4.42 -13.66 -6.33
CA SER A 286 -3.93 -14.02 -7.66
C SER A 286 -2.81 -13.08 -8.17
N PRO A 287 -1.88 -13.57 -9.02
CA PRO A 287 -0.90 -12.74 -9.71
C PRO A 287 -1.53 -11.54 -10.43
N HIS A 288 -1.10 -10.33 -10.08
CA HIS A 288 -1.61 -9.08 -10.66
C HIS A 288 -0.61 -7.94 -10.52
N SER A 289 -0.80 -6.87 -11.29
CA SER A 289 -0.29 -5.55 -10.97
C SER A 289 -1.41 -4.63 -10.45
N ASP A 290 -1.02 -3.61 -9.69
CA ASP A 290 -1.98 -2.68 -9.10
C ASP A 290 -2.47 -1.66 -10.13
N GLY A 291 -3.79 -1.52 -10.29
CA GLY A 291 -4.36 -0.53 -11.21
C GLY A 291 -4.18 0.93 -10.76
N CYS A 292 -3.79 1.18 -9.51
CA CYS A 292 -3.63 2.52 -8.94
C CYS A 292 -2.33 3.21 -9.42
N GLY A 293 -1.99 4.36 -8.84
CA GLY A 293 -0.69 5.01 -9.06
C GLY A 293 0.40 4.49 -8.12
N LEU A 294 0.09 4.43 -6.81
CA LEU A 294 1.05 3.98 -5.79
C LEU A 294 0.32 3.27 -4.66
N THR A 295 0.85 2.12 -4.25
CA THR A 295 0.33 1.36 -3.11
C THR A 295 1.29 1.46 -1.93
N LEU A 296 0.75 1.72 -0.74
CA LEU A 296 1.45 1.64 0.55
C LEU A 296 0.84 0.48 1.34
N LEU A 297 1.56 -0.63 1.41
CA LEU A 297 1.16 -1.85 2.09
C LEU A 297 1.76 -1.91 3.50
N LEU A 298 0.89 -2.08 4.50
CA LEU A 298 1.26 -2.45 5.86
C LEU A 298 0.91 -3.92 6.09
N GLN A 299 1.89 -4.69 6.54
CA GLN A 299 1.66 -6.03 7.07
C GLN A 299 1.28 -5.93 8.56
N VAL A 300 0.13 -6.50 8.92
CA VAL A 300 -0.50 -6.32 10.25
C VAL A 300 0.06 -7.30 11.27
N ASN A 301 0.28 -8.56 10.86
CA ASN A 301 0.86 -9.62 11.69
C ASN A 301 2.13 -10.21 11.04
N PRO A 302 3.02 -10.93 11.76
CA PRO A 302 4.35 -11.30 11.25
C PRO A 302 4.36 -12.44 10.22
N VAL A 303 3.20 -12.81 9.66
CA VAL A 303 3.06 -13.93 8.73
C VAL A 303 3.42 -13.48 7.30
N SER A 304 4.49 -14.05 6.75
CA SER A 304 4.92 -13.81 5.36
C SER A 304 3.87 -14.27 4.34
N GLY A 305 3.88 -13.68 3.16
CA GLY A 305 2.99 -14.12 2.07
C GLY A 305 3.07 -13.30 0.79
N LEU A 306 3.59 -12.07 0.82
CA LEU A 306 3.80 -11.29 -0.39
C LEU A 306 4.95 -11.88 -1.22
N GLN A 307 4.72 -12.06 -2.52
CA GLN A 307 5.74 -12.42 -3.49
C GLN A 307 5.64 -11.49 -4.71
N ILE A 308 6.78 -11.04 -5.23
CA ILE A 308 6.85 -10.24 -6.46
C ILE A 308 7.50 -11.03 -7.59
N ARG A 309 7.16 -10.73 -8.84
CA ARG A 309 7.78 -11.37 -10.00
C ARG A 309 9.07 -10.66 -10.36
N ARG A 310 10.19 -11.39 -10.28
CA ARG A 310 11.55 -10.90 -10.59
C ARG A 310 12.25 -11.91 -11.51
N ASN A 311 12.72 -11.46 -12.67
CA ASN A 311 13.44 -12.30 -13.63
C ASN A 311 12.72 -13.62 -13.98
N GLY A 312 11.39 -13.56 -14.11
CA GLY A 312 10.55 -14.72 -14.41
C GLY A 312 10.21 -15.62 -13.22
N LYS A 313 10.76 -15.35 -12.02
CA LYS A 313 10.56 -16.13 -10.80
C LYS A 313 9.81 -15.33 -9.73
N TRP A 314 9.26 -16.01 -8.73
CA TRP A 314 8.64 -15.38 -7.58
C TRP A 314 9.67 -15.13 -6.48
N LEU A 315 9.83 -13.87 -6.07
CA LEU A 315 10.68 -13.44 -4.97
C LEU A 315 9.82 -13.15 -3.72
N PRO A 316 9.99 -13.90 -2.61
CA PRO A 316 9.34 -13.59 -1.34
C PRO A 316 9.81 -12.25 -0.76
N ILE A 317 8.88 -11.49 -0.18
CA ILE A 317 9.20 -10.25 0.53
C ILE A 317 9.09 -10.47 2.03
N VAL A 318 10.17 -10.17 2.75
CA VAL A 318 10.22 -10.14 4.21
C VAL A 318 10.10 -8.69 4.67
N PRO A 319 8.96 -8.27 5.24
CA PRO A 319 8.79 -6.89 5.70
C PRO A 319 9.71 -6.59 6.89
N LEU A 320 10.39 -5.44 6.84
CA LEU A 320 11.14 -4.90 7.96
C LEU A 320 10.16 -4.41 9.05
N PRO A 321 10.53 -4.56 10.34
CA PRO A 321 9.71 -4.03 11.43
C PRO A 321 9.42 -2.54 11.28
N GLY A 322 8.14 -2.18 11.27
CA GLY A 322 7.69 -0.80 11.15
C GLY A 322 7.85 -0.17 9.76
N ALA A 323 8.22 -0.94 8.73
CA ALA A 323 8.30 -0.45 7.36
C ALA A 323 6.94 -0.54 6.64
N LEU A 324 6.75 0.34 5.67
CA LEU A 324 5.71 0.20 4.65
C LEU A 324 6.33 -0.39 3.39
N ILE A 325 5.70 -1.39 2.79
CA ILE A 325 6.09 -1.86 1.46
C ILE A 325 5.39 -0.97 0.45
N VAL A 326 6.15 -0.34 -0.45
CA VAL A 326 5.64 0.57 -1.46
C VAL A 326 5.85 -0.03 -2.83
N ASN A 327 4.81 0.02 -3.67
CA ASN A 327 4.93 -0.38 -5.07
C ASN A 327 4.25 0.59 -6.02
N ILE A 328 4.82 0.67 -7.21
CA ILE A 328 4.29 1.43 -8.34
C ILE A 328 3.12 0.65 -8.94
N GLY A 329 2.03 1.36 -9.23
CA GLY A 329 0.90 0.81 -9.97
C GLY A 329 0.92 1.23 -11.44
N ASP A 330 0.04 0.58 -12.21
CA ASP A 330 -0.10 0.70 -13.66
C ASP A 330 -0.32 2.14 -14.10
N ALA A 331 -1.13 2.91 -13.36
CA ALA A 331 -1.40 4.30 -13.72
C ALA A 331 -0.13 5.15 -13.68
N LEU A 332 0.76 4.90 -12.71
CA LEU A 332 2.02 5.63 -12.59
C LEU A 332 3.06 5.15 -13.62
N GLU A 333 3.10 3.86 -13.96
CA GLU A 333 3.88 3.37 -15.10
C GLU A 333 3.46 4.07 -16.39
N ILE A 334 2.16 4.18 -16.65
CA ILE A 334 1.63 4.86 -17.85
C ILE A 334 1.97 6.35 -17.83
N LEU A 335 1.73 7.05 -16.71
CA LEU A 335 2.02 8.49 -16.56
C LEU A 335 3.50 8.78 -16.81
N THR A 336 4.39 7.89 -16.38
CA THR A 336 5.84 8.05 -16.55
C THR A 336 6.36 7.49 -17.87
N ASN A 337 5.46 7.19 -18.81
CA ASN A 337 5.77 6.61 -20.12
C ASN A 337 6.66 5.36 -20.01
N GLY A 338 6.42 4.53 -18.99
CA GLY A 338 7.12 3.26 -18.78
C GLY A 338 8.46 3.38 -18.06
N ARG A 339 8.85 4.57 -17.58
CA ARG A 339 10.09 4.75 -16.82
C ARG A 339 10.02 4.03 -15.47
N TYR A 340 8.96 4.25 -14.71
CA TYR A 340 8.70 3.52 -13.48
C TYR A 340 7.93 2.23 -13.77
N LYS A 341 8.25 1.16 -13.04
CA LYS A 341 7.75 -0.19 -13.34
C LYS A 341 6.69 -0.62 -12.34
N SER A 342 5.49 -0.87 -12.84
CA SER A 342 4.49 -1.68 -12.13
C SER A 342 4.87 -3.15 -12.25
N ILE A 343 4.90 -3.87 -11.13
CA ILE A 343 5.38 -5.26 -11.10
C ILE A 343 4.27 -6.20 -10.67
N GLU A 344 4.19 -7.33 -11.39
CA GLU A 344 3.27 -8.41 -11.05
C GLU A 344 3.66 -9.01 -9.69
N HIS A 345 2.69 -9.15 -8.81
CA HIS A 345 2.87 -9.68 -7.46
C HIS A 345 1.65 -10.52 -7.06
N ARG A 346 1.81 -11.32 -6.02
CA ARG A 346 0.78 -12.22 -5.49
C ARG A 346 0.88 -12.34 -3.98
N ALA A 347 -0.17 -12.86 -3.34
CA ALA A 347 -0.13 -13.26 -1.93
C ALA A 347 -0.36 -14.77 -1.79
N VAL A 348 0.62 -15.49 -1.26
CA VAL A 348 0.47 -16.89 -0.87
C VAL A 348 -0.11 -17.01 0.54
N ILE A 349 -0.71 -18.16 0.85
CA ILE A 349 -1.27 -18.45 2.18
C ILE A 349 -0.34 -19.33 3.00
N ASN A 350 -0.51 -19.28 4.32
CA ASN A 350 0.24 -20.12 5.25
C ASN A 350 -0.64 -21.31 5.69
N ALA A 351 -0.01 -22.43 6.02
CA ALA A 351 -0.72 -23.64 6.43
C ALA A 351 -1.30 -23.56 7.85
N LYS A 352 -0.73 -22.73 8.72
CA LYS A 352 -0.95 -22.75 10.18
C LYS A 352 -1.47 -21.44 10.74
N GLU A 353 -1.02 -20.32 10.20
CA GLU A 353 -1.32 -18.99 10.75
C GLU A 353 -2.04 -18.13 9.71
N GLU A 354 -3.02 -17.34 10.14
CA GLU A 354 -3.66 -16.35 9.28
C GLU A 354 -2.69 -15.22 8.94
N ARG A 355 -2.89 -14.58 7.80
CA ARG A 355 -2.17 -13.36 7.44
C ARG A 355 -3.15 -12.19 7.30
N ILE A 356 -2.79 -11.03 7.85
CA ILE A 356 -3.56 -9.80 7.70
C ILE A 356 -2.67 -8.71 7.10
N SER A 357 -3.21 -7.98 6.12
CA SER A 357 -2.53 -6.82 5.54
C SER A 357 -3.51 -5.72 5.14
N ILE A 358 -3.05 -4.47 5.10
CA ILE A 358 -3.82 -3.34 4.58
C ILE A 358 -3.00 -2.61 3.51
N ALA A 359 -3.54 -2.55 2.30
CA ALA A 359 -2.99 -1.78 1.19
C ALA A 359 -3.74 -0.44 1.08
N ALA A 360 -3.04 0.69 1.23
CA ALA A 360 -3.55 2.02 0.90
C ALA A 360 -3.19 2.34 -0.56
N LEU A 361 -4.20 2.32 -1.44
CA LEU A 361 -4.05 2.53 -2.88
C LEU A 361 -4.30 3.99 -3.20
N HIS A 362 -3.32 4.65 -3.81
CA HIS A 362 -3.35 6.06 -4.18
C HIS A 362 -3.56 6.18 -5.68
N SER A 363 -4.72 6.69 -6.09
CA SER A 363 -5.14 6.73 -7.49
C SER A 363 -5.23 8.16 -8.01
N PRO A 364 -5.09 8.35 -9.34
CA PRO A 364 -5.37 9.64 -9.96
C PRO A 364 -6.79 10.15 -9.67
N SER A 365 -6.98 11.48 -9.73
CA SER A 365 -8.30 12.10 -9.63
C SER A 365 -9.21 11.64 -10.78
N PHE A 366 -10.50 11.45 -10.49
CA PHE A 366 -11.49 11.01 -11.47
C PHE A 366 -11.71 12.02 -12.62
N GLU A 367 -11.25 13.26 -12.48
CA GLU A 367 -11.30 14.28 -13.55
C GLU A 367 -10.07 14.24 -14.47
N LYS A 368 -9.03 13.49 -14.09
CA LYS A 368 -7.77 13.44 -14.82
C LYS A 368 -7.78 12.34 -15.87
N THR A 369 -6.86 12.49 -16.81
CA THR A 369 -6.55 11.49 -17.83
C THR A 369 -5.38 10.64 -17.34
N VAL A 370 -5.44 9.33 -17.57
CA VAL A 370 -4.31 8.41 -17.44
C VAL A 370 -3.68 8.26 -18.81
N GLY A 371 -2.47 8.78 -18.96
CA GLY A 371 -1.69 8.74 -20.19
C GLY A 371 -0.30 9.31 -19.96
N PRO A 372 0.65 9.11 -20.89
CA PRO A 372 2.02 9.62 -20.73
C PRO A 372 2.05 11.13 -20.51
N LEU A 373 2.75 11.58 -19.46
CA LEU A 373 2.94 13.00 -19.17
C LEU A 373 3.76 13.67 -20.28
N ALA A 374 3.27 14.81 -20.78
CA ALA A 374 3.92 15.53 -21.89
C ALA A 374 5.35 15.93 -21.55
N GLU A 375 5.61 16.32 -20.30
CA GLU A 375 6.95 16.69 -19.80
C GLU A 375 7.91 15.50 -19.77
N ILE A 376 7.40 14.27 -19.69
CA ILE A 376 8.19 13.04 -19.70
C ILE A 376 8.43 12.55 -21.13
N VAL A 377 7.40 12.61 -21.98
CA VAL A 377 7.52 12.23 -23.40
C VAL A 377 8.44 13.20 -24.15
N GLY A 378 8.28 14.51 -23.92
CA GLY A 378 9.05 15.55 -24.60
C GLY A 378 8.95 15.44 -26.12
N LYS A 379 10.08 15.25 -26.79
CA LYS A 379 10.15 15.00 -28.25
C LYS A 379 10.13 13.51 -28.63
N GLY A 380 10.07 12.62 -27.65
CA GLY A 380 10.00 11.17 -27.84
C GLY A 380 8.60 10.72 -28.27
N THR A 381 8.43 9.40 -28.38
CA THR A 381 7.14 8.79 -28.70
C THR A 381 6.41 8.34 -27.42
N PRO A 382 5.09 8.59 -27.32
CA PRO A 382 4.30 7.98 -26.27
C PRO A 382 4.26 6.46 -26.48
N LEU A 383 4.45 5.70 -25.40
CA LEU A 383 4.32 4.23 -25.40
C LEU A 383 2.90 3.79 -25.11
N PHE A 384 2.09 4.65 -24.49
CA PHE A 384 0.74 4.35 -24.05
C PHE A 384 -0.29 5.34 -24.59
N LYS A 385 -1.52 4.85 -24.75
CA LYS A 385 -2.73 5.63 -25.03
C LYS A 385 -3.13 6.43 -23.79
N SER A 386 -3.79 7.56 -24.05
CA SER A 386 -4.41 8.38 -23.00
C SER A 386 -5.90 8.06 -22.92
N VAL A 387 -6.41 7.80 -21.73
CA VAL A 387 -7.84 7.56 -21.45
C VAL A 387 -8.28 8.35 -20.22
N THR A 388 -9.55 8.74 -20.14
CA THR A 388 -10.06 9.41 -18.94
C THR A 388 -10.08 8.45 -17.74
N MET A 389 -9.96 8.93 -16.50
CA MET A 389 -10.04 8.06 -15.33
C MET A 389 -11.32 7.22 -15.24
N PRO A 390 -12.52 7.73 -15.58
CA PRO A 390 -13.72 6.91 -15.63
C PRO A 390 -13.63 5.76 -16.64
N GLU A 391 -13.05 6.01 -17.83
CA GLU A 391 -12.79 4.96 -18.81
C GLU A 391 -11.74 3.97 -18.31
N TYR A 392 -10.66 4.44 -17.69
CA TYR A 392 -9.62 3.61 -17.09
C TYR A 392 -10.20 2.66 -16.04
N VAL A 393 -11.04 3.17 -15.14
CA VAL A 393 -11.73 2.37 -14.12
C VAL A 393 -12.69 1.39 -14.77
N LYS A 394 -13.47 1.81 -15.78
CA LYS A 394 -14.37 0.93 -16.54
C LYS A 394 -13.61 -0.22 -17.19
N LEU A 395 -12.47 0.06 -17.82
CA LEU A 395 -11.59 -0.96 -18.39
C LEU A 395 -11.10 -1.92 -17.30
N PHE A 396 -10.61 -1.39 -16.18
CA PHE A 396 -10.11 -2.20 -15.06
C PHE A 396 -11.17 -3.15 -14.50
N VAL A 397 -12.38 -2.65 -14.20
CA VAL A 397 -13.46 -3.50 -13.65
C VAL A 397 -14.03 -4.48 -14.68
N SER A 398 -13.96 -4.17 -15.98
CA SER A 398 -14.42 -5.06 -17.05
C SER A 398 -13.57 -6.30 -17.25
N GLN A 399 -12.34 -6.35 -16.68
CA GLN A 399 -11.44 -7.48 -16.86
C GLN A 399 -11.92 -8.78 -16.20
N LYS A 400 -13.04 -8.75 -15.46
CA LYS A 400 -13.67 -9.84 -14.71
C LYS A 400 -12.81 -10.42 -13.58
N LYS A 401 -11.49 -10.45 -13.75
CA LYS A 401 -10.47 -10.83 -12.76
C LYS A 401 -9.19 -10.05 -13.04
N ILE A 402 -8.61 -9.47 -12.00
CA ILE A 402 -7.28 -8.85 -12.10
C ILE A 402 -6.28 -9.99 -12.26
N TYR A 403 -5.59 -10.02 -13.40
CA TYR A 403 -4.60 -11.05 -13.70
C TYR A 403 -3.45 -10.45 -14.52
N GLY A 404 -2.24 -10.58 -14.00
CA GLY A 404 -1.04 -9.99 -14.58
C GLY A 404 -1.14 -8.48 -14.83
N LYS A 405 -0.49 -8.00 -15.89
CA LYS A 405 -0.34 -6.58 -16.25
C LYS A 405 -1.31 -6.07 -17.32
N LYS A 406 -2.51 -6.64 -17.39
CA LYS A 406 -3.46 -6.41 -18.50
C LYS A 406 -3.77 -4.94 -18.78
N MET A 407 -3.88 -4.07 -17.77
CA MET A 407 -4.16 -2.64 -18.02
C MET A 407 -3.03 -1.96 -18.80
N VAL A 408 -1.78 -2.21 -18.39
CA VAL A 408 -0.60 -1.70 -19.09
C VAL A 408 -0.59 -2.18 -20.53
N GLU A 409 -0.83 -3.47 -20.77
CA GLU A 409 -0.85 -4.06 -22.12
C GLU A 409 -1.98 -3.49 -23.01
N LEU A 410 -3.19 -3.34 -22.47
CA LEU A 410 -4.34 -2.78 -23.21
C LEU A 410 -4.09 -1.35 -23.71
N LEU A 411 -3.34 -0.57 -22.93
CA LEU A 411 -3.06 0.82 -23.23
C LEU A 411 -1.78 1.02 -24.01
N LYS A 412 -0.94 -0.01 -24.26
CA LYS A 412 0.22 0.14 -25.15
C LYS A 412 -0.22 0.54 -26.57
N LEU A 413 0.56 1.42 -27.19
CA LEU A 413 0.35 1.87 -28.56
C LEU A 413 0.93 0.89 -29.59
N ASN A 414 2.04 0.24 -29.27
CA ASN A 414 2.71 -0.76 -30.12
C ASN A 414 2.99 -2.01 -29.26
N PRO A 415 2.02 -2.95 -29.16
CA PRO A 415 2.11 -4.12 -28.29
C PRO A 415 3.15 -5.15 -28.73
#